data_AF-A0A1Y3BKK6-F1
#
_entry.id   AF-A0A1Y3BKK6-F1
#
_cell.length_a   1.000
_cell.length_b   1.000
_cell.length_c   1.000
_cell.angle_alpha   90.00
_cell.angle_beta   90.00
_cell.angle_gamma   90.00
#
_symmetry.space_group_name_H-M   'P 1'
#
loop_
_entity.id
_entity.type
_entity.pdbx_description
1 polymer ?
#
loop_
_entity_poly.entity_id
_entity_poly.type
_entity_poly.pdbx_seq_one_letter_code
_entity_poly.pdbx_strand_id
1 'polypeptide(L)'
;MSSSLTFQQSILRTIVSKICHDVGWHSAHTSTLNVLSDLLNHFMRRLSMLAIDAANLAGRNEPTMEDMFMAFKYIAIDMNQLKDYVLNVESSPLEFSLPIYPLPNRPSRLFDHCDPNEERPEYYDEWLPSLNYTKYIESDSNEQAKSMISADENPVISNSEKNVQQQNG
;
A
#
# COMPACT_ATOMS: atom_id res chain seq x y z
N MET A 1 -7.36 6.98 -6.24
CA MET A 1 -6.05 7.09 -5.56
C MET A 1 -6.04 6.15 -4.36
N SER A 2 -4.99 5.36 -4.18
CA SER A 2 -4.88 4.44 -3.03
C SER A 2 -4.97 5.22 -1.71
N SER A 3 -5.82 4.76 -0.79
CA SER A 3 -6.07 5.42 0.52
C SER A 3 -4.80 5.61 1.35
N SER A 4 -3.80 4.73 1.16
CA SER A 4 -2.50 4.84 1.81
C SER A 4 -1.68 6.04 1.29
N LEU A 5 -1.70 6.30 -0.01
CA LEU A 5 -0.94 7.40 -0.61
C LEU A 5 -1.49 8.77 -0.16
N THR A 6 -2.82 8.90 -0.07
CA THR A 6 -3.45 10.13 0.41
C THR A 6 -3.13 10.39 1.88
N PHE A 7 -3.00 9.33 2.69
CA PHE A 7 -2.59 9.42 4.08
C PHE A 7 -1.11 9.81 4.24
N GLN A 8 -0.21 9.23 3.44
CA GLN A 8 1.20 9.64 3.43
C GLN A 8 1.34 11.12 3.07
N GLN A 9 0.64 11.58 2.03
CA GLN A 9 0.66 12.99 1.62
C GLN A 9 0.10 13.92 2.71
N SER A 10 -0.96 13.51 3.43
CA SER A 10 -1.49 14.33 4.52
C SER A 10 -0.50 14.47 5.67
N ILE A 11 0.20 13.40 6.05
CA ILE A 11 1.26 13.45 7.07
C ILE A 11 2.40 14.37 6.64
N LEU A 12 2.92 14.19 5.42
CA LEU A 12 4.02 15.03 4.92
C LEU A 12 3.63 16.51 4.88
N ARG A 13 2.39 16.81 4.47
CA ARG A 13 1.86 18.18 4.52
C ARG A 13 1.83 18.73 5.95
N THR A 14 1.42 17.91 6.93
CA THR A 14 1.43 18.31 8.35
C THR A 14 2.85 18.57 8.86
N ILE A 15 3.83 17.73 8.49
CA ILE A 15 5.25 17.93 8.83
C ILE A 15 5.77 19.24 8.24
N VAL A 16 5.52 19.50 6.95
CA VAL A 16 5.93 20.76 6.32
C VAL A 16 5.27 21.96 7.00
N SER A 17 3.97 21.88 7.29
CA SER A 17 3.26 22.93 8.03
C SER A 17 3.89 23.18 9.40
N LYS A 18 4.36 22.13 10.08
CA LYS A 18 5.04 22.25 11.37
C LYS A 18 6.38 22.96 11.24
N ILE A 19 7.19 22.59 10.25
CA ILE A 19 8.46 23.28 9.96
C ILE A 19 8.20 24.76 9.69
N CYS A 20 7.18 25.09 8.89
CA CYS A 20 6.79 26.49 8.66
C CYS A 20 6.40 27.21 9.96
N HIS A 21 5.63 26.55 10.82
CA HIS A 21 5.24 27.10 12.12
C HIS A 21 6.45 27.35 13.03
N ASP A 22 7.40 26.42 13.10
CA ASP A 22 8.61 26.53 13.95
C ASP A 22 9.55 27.65 13.45
N VAL A 23 9.53 27.94 12.15
CA VAL A 23 10.21 29.10 11.55
C VAL A 23 9.50 30.44 11.88
N GLY A 24 8.22 30.40 12.30
CA GLY A 24 7.43 31.58 12.68
C GLY A 24 6.33 31.99 11.68
N TRP A 25 5.98 31.12 10.71
CA TRP A 25 4.87 31.38 9.80
C TRP A 25 3.53 31.01 10.45
N HIS A 26 2.56 31.92 10.35
CA HIS A 26 1.23 31.75 10.96
C HIS A 26 0.17 31.23 9.95
N SER A 27 0.44 31.36 8.65
CA SER A 27 -0.44 30.87 7.59
C SER A 27 0.35 30.60 6.30
N ALA A 28 -0.13 29.65 5.50
CA ALA A 28 0.42 29.31 4.20
C ALA A 28 -0.71 28.81 3.29
N HIS A 29 -0.55 28.99 1.97
CA HIS A 29 -1.51 28.49 1.01
C HIS A 29 -1.39 26.97 0.86
N THR A 30 -2.52 26.26 0.80
CA THR A 30 -2.54 24.79 0.72
C THR A 30 -1.80 24.24 -0.49
N SER A 31 -1.87 24.93 -1.65
CA SER A 31 -1.13 24.47 -2.83
C SER A 31 0.39 24.53 -2.63
N THR A 32 0.90 25.54 -1.91
CA THR A 32 2.32 25.67 -1.59
C THR A 32 2.79 24.56 -0.67
N LEU A 33 2.00 24.25 0.37
CA LEU A 33 2.29 23.14 1.27
C LEU A 33 2.28 21.79 0.55
N ASN A 34 1.37 21.59 -0.42
CA ASN A 34 1.37 20.38 -1.24
C ASN A 34 2.68 20.26 -2.06
N VAL A 35 3.09 21.32 -2.75
CA VAL A 35 4.34 21.32 -3.53
C VAL A 35 5.56 21.08 -2.65
N LEU A 36 5.65 21.72 -1.48
CA LEU A 36 6.73 21.50 -0.54
C LEU A 36 6.72 20.07 0.03
N SER A 37 5.55 19.48 0.26
CA SER A 37 5.44 18.09 0.71
C SER A 37 5.90 17.09 -0.36
N ASP A 38 5.61 17.36 -1.63
CA ASP A 38 6.09 16.55 -2.75
C ASP A 38 7.61 16.70 -2.93
N LEU A 39 8.13 17.93 -2.78
CA LEU A 39 9.57 18.22 -2.80
C LEU A 39 10.28 17.49 -1.67
N LEU A 40 9.74 17.51 -0.44
CA LEU A 40 10.31 16.80 0.70
C LEU A 40 10.37 15.29 0.44
N ASN A 41 9.29 14.69 -0.07
CA ASN A 41 9.26 13.28 -0.43
C ASN A 41 10.29 12.95 -1.53
N HIS A 42 10.39 13.78 -2.57
CA HIS A 42 11.36 13.59 -3.64
C HIS A 42 12.81 13.71 -3.12
N PHE A 43 13.07 14.72 -2.29
CA PHE A 43 14.37 14.94 -1.68
C PHE A 43 14.80 13.76 -0.79
N MET A 44 13.92 13.29 0.09
CA MET A 44 14.19 12.14 0.97
C MET A 44 14.50 10.87 0.16
N ARG A 45 13.74 10.62 -0.92
CA ARG A 45 14.00 9.49 -1.83
C ARG A 45 15.33 9.65 -2.55
N ARG A 46 15.66 10.84 -3.03
CA ARG A 46 16.92 11.08 -3.73
C ARG A 46 18.11 10.89 -2.80
N LEU A 47 18.02 11.39 -1.58
CA LEU A 47 19.05 11.24 -0.56
C LEU A 47 19.27 9.77 -0.17
N SER A 48 18.19 9.00 0.05
CA SER A 48 18.30 7.58 0.38
C SER A 48 18.89 6.76 -0.76
N MET A 49 18.52 7.04 -2.01
CA MET A 49 19.11 6.38 -3.17
C MET A 49 20.62 6.62 -3.26
N LEU A 50 21.07 7.86 -3.03
CA LEU A 50 22.51 8.18 -3.06
C LEU A 50 23.28 7.45 -1.95
N ALA A 51 22.70 7.31 -0.76
CA ALA A 51 23.32 6.54 0.32
C ALA A 51 23.41 5.04 -0.02
N ILE A 52 22.37 4.49 -0.67
CA ILE A 52 22.37 3.10 -1.16
C ILE A 52 23.42 2.91 -2.27
N ASP A 53 23.50 3.84 -3.22
CA ASP A 53 24.49 3.80 -4.31
C ASP A 53 25.92 3.84 -3.76
N ALA A 54 26.18 4.66 -2.73
CA ALA A 54 27.47 4.70 -2.04
C ALA A 54 27.79 3.37 -1.32
N ALA A 55 26.81 2.77 -0.64
CA ALA A 55 26.96 1.46 0.00
C ALA A 55 27.24 0.35 -1.03
N ASN A 56 26.51 0.35 -2.15
CA ASN A 56 26.67 -0.58 -3.25
C ASN A 56 28.07 -0.47 -3.88
N LEU A 57 28.58 0.75 -4.07
CA LEU A 57 29.94 0.98 -4.57
C LEU A 57 31.01 0.43 -3.63
N ALA A 58 30.73 0.43 -2.31
CA ALA A 58 31.57 -0.19 -1.30
C ALA A 58 31.37 -1.72 -1.17
N GLY A 59 30.52 -2.34 -2.00
CA GLY A 59 30.21 -3.77 -1.97
C GLY A 59 29.34 -4.20 -0.78
N ARG A 60 28.66 -3.25 -0.10
CA ARG A 60 27.74 -3.51 1.00
C ARG A 60 26.28 -3.38 0.53
N ASN A 61 25.38 -4.09 1.18
CA ASN A 61 23.93 -4.00 0.94
C ASN A 61 23.23 -2.99 1.86
N GLU A 62 23.82 -2.72 3.04
CA GLU A 62 23.25 -1.83 4.04
C GLU A 62 24.03 -0.50 4.10
N PRO A 63 23.34 0.65 3.98
CA PRO A 63 23.97 1.96 4.10
C PRO A 63 24.36 2.27 5.55
N THR A 64 25.57 2.79 5.71
CA THR A 64 26.16 3.24 6.98
C THR A 64 26.09 4.76 7.11
N MET A 65 26.50 5.29 8.27
CA MET A 65 26.50 6.74 8.50
C MET A 65 27.46 7.47 7.56
N GLU A 66 28.58 6.85 7.20
CA GLU A 66 29.57 7.37 6.26
C GLU A 66 29.00 7.49 4.83
N ASP A 67 28.17 6.54 4.41
CA ASP A 67 27.48 6.61 3.11
C ASP A 67 26.49 7.77 3.07
N MET A 68 25.80 8.00 4.18
CA MET A 68 24.92 9.16 4.33
C MET A 68 25.69 10.48 4.32
N PHE A 69 26.84 10.53 4.98
CA PHE A 69 27.74 11.70 4.93
C PHE A 69 28.20 11.98 3.50
N MET A 70 28.54 10.93 2.74
CA MET A 70 28.90 11.06 1.33
C MET A 70 27.72 11.54 0.48
N ALA A 71 26.50 11.04 0.72
CA ALA A 71 25.29 11.49 0.06
C ALA A 71 24.99 12.97 0.33
N PHE A 72 25.10 13.43 1.58
CA PHE A 72 24.96 14.85 1.93
C PHE A 72 26.00 15.72 1.22
N LYS A 73 27.25 15.29 1.20
CA LYS A 73 28.34 15.99 0.49
C LYS A 73 28.06 16.06 -1.02
N TYR A 74 27.52 15.00 -1.61
CA TYR A 74 27.17 14.94 -3.04
C TYR A 74 26.06 15.94 -3.40
N ILE A 75 25.09 16.17 -2.51
CA ILE A 75 24.01 17.16 -2.67
C ILE A 75 24.45 18.57 -2.18
N ALA A 76 25.74 18.75 -1.87
CA ALA A 76 26.33 20.00 -1.41
C ALA A 76 25.71 20.56 -0.11
N ILE A 77 25.35 19.69 0.82
CA ILE A 77 24.91 20.08 2.17
C ILE A 77 26.13 20.18 3.09
N ASP A 78 26.31 21.34 3.71
CA ASP A 78 27.37 21.57 4.69
C ASP A 78 26.97 20.99 6.06
N MET A 79 27.75 20.01 6.51
CA MET A 79 27.49 19.31 7.76
C MET A 79 27.72 20.18 9.00
N ASN A 80 28.55 21.22 8.91
CA ASN A 80 28.74 22.16 10.01
C ASN A 80 27.49 23.00 10.23
N GLN A 81 26.92 23.53 9.13
CA GLN A 81 25.66 24.26 9.18
C GLN A 81 24.50 23.38 9.65
N LEU A 82 24.46 22.11 9.22
CA LEU A 82 23.45 21.17 9.69
C LEU A 82 23.55 20.95 11.21
N LYS A 83 24.77 20.80 11.73
CA LYS A 83 25.00 20.68 13.18
C LYS A 83 24.54 21.94 13.91
N ASP A 84 24.89 23.12 13.42
CA ASP A 84 24.49 24.39 14.02
C ASP A 84 22.96 24.56 13.98
N TYR A 85 22.31 24.12 12.90
CA TYR A 85 20.86 24.13 12.79
C TYR A 85 20.22 23.23 13.85
N VAL A 86 20.68 21.99 14.00
CA VAL A 86 20.13 21.05 15.00
C VAL A 86 20.30 21.55 16.44
N LEU A 87 21.39 22.27 16.73
CA LEU A 87 21.65 22.81 18.07
C LEU A 87 20.84 24.06 18.40
N ASN A 88 20.53 24.88 17.39
CA ASN A 88 19.92 26.20 17.60
C ASN A 88 18.42 26.26 17.27
N VAL A 89 17.91 25.34 16.44
CA VAL A 89 16.51 25.34 16.03
C VAL A 89 15.73 24.34 16.86
N GLU A 90 14.90 24.84 17.76
CA GLU A 90 13.95 24.02 18.51
C GLU A 90 12.88 23.47 17.55
N SER A 91 12.85 22.15 17.39
CA SER A 91 11.80 21.47 16.62
C SER A 91 10.72 21.00 17.57
N SER A 92 9.50 21.47 17.38
CA SER A 92 8.38 21.07 18.23
C SER A 92 7.87 19.68 17.83
N PRO A 93 7.50 18.82 18.81
CA PRO A 93 7.04 17.48 18.51
C PRO A 93 5.72 17.51 17.71
N LEU A 94 5.48 16.41 16.98
CA LEU A 94 4.17 16.16 16.36
C LEU A 94 3.15 15.91 17.48
N GLU A 95 2.00 16.58 17.39
CA GLU A 95 0.93 16.48 18.41
C GLU A 95 0.24 15.11 18.44
N PHE A 96 0.45 14.27 17.42
CA PHE A 96 -0.18 12.96 17.29
C PHE A 96 0.86 11.86 17.01
N SER A 97 0.61 10.68 17.56
CA SER A 97 1.35 9.47 17.21
C SER A 97 0.93 8.98 15.84
N LEU A 98 1.89 8.54 15.02
CA LEU A 98 1.59 7.90 13.75
C LEU A 98 0.90 6.54 14.00
N PRO A 99 -0.23 6.25 13.33
CA PRO A 99 -0.83 4.93 13.38
C PRO A 99 0.04 3.94 12.60
N ILE A 100 0.27 2.76 13.18
CA ILE A 100 0.99 1.67 12.53
C ILE A 100 0.01 0.95 11.59
N TYR A 101 0.22 1.08 10.28
CA TYR A 101 -0.55 0.40 9.24
C TYR A 101 0.39 -0.43 8.34
N PRO A 102 -0.01 -1.61 7.85
CA PRO A 102 -1.26 -2.31 8.16
C PRO A 102 -1.28 -2.76 9.62
N LEU A 103 -2.45 -2.62 10.27
CA LEU A 103 -2.70 -3.38 11.48
C LEU A 103 -2.45 -4.84 11.11
N PRO A 104 -1.67 -5.62 11.90
CA PRO A 104 -1.48 -7.02 11.63
C PRO A 104 -2.88 -7.64 11.58
N ASN A 105 -3.36 -7.91 10.37
CA ASN A 105 -4.60 -8.62 10.18
C ASN A 105 -4.41 -9.93 10.94
N ARG A 106 -5.41 -10.35 11.73
CA ARG A 106 -5.44 -11.74 12.19
C ARG A 106 -5.07 -12.60 11.00
N PRO A 107 -4.17 -13.61 11.16
CA PRO A 107 -3.71 -14.40 10.03
C PRO A 107 -4.95 -14.77 9.23
N SER A 108 -5.00 -14.28 8.00
CA SER A 108 -6.12 -14.56 7.13
C SER A 108 -6.08 -16.08 7.04
N ARG A 109 -7.01 -16.76 7.71
CA ARG A 109 -7.26 -18.20 7.53
C ARG A 109 -7.87 -18.45 6.14
N LEU A 110 -7.49 -17.63 5.15
CA LEU A 110 -7.86 -17.73 3.75
C LEU A 110 -6.78 -18.49 2.97
N PHE A 111 -5.60 -18.73 3.56
CA PHE A 111 -4.73 -19.80 3.12
C PHE A 111 -5.17 -21.09 3.82
N ASP A 112 -6.38 -21.56 3.53
CA ASP A 112 -6.57 -23.01 3.58
C ASP A 112 -5.66 -23.56 2.47
N HIS A 113 -4.51 -24.10 2.89
CA HIS A 113 -3.40 -24.43 2.01
C HIS A 113 -3.72 -25.55 1.01
N CYS A 114 -4.79 -26.30 1.26
CA CYS A 114 -5.33 -27.31 0.38
C CYS A 114 -6.85 -27.17 0.33
N ASP A 115 -7.41 -27.22 -0.87
CA ASP A 115 -8.84 -27.52 -0.98
C ASP A 115 -9.03 -28.94 -0.38
N PRO A 116 -10.04 -29.18 0.47
CA PRO A 116 -10.19 -30.46 1.19
C PRO A 116 -10.37 -31.67 0.26
N ASN A 117 -10.63 -31.43 -1.03
CA ASN A 117 -10.85 -32.43 -2.06
C ASN A 117 -9.66 -32.57 -3.04
N GLU A 118 -8.51 -31.95 -2.76
CA GLU A 118 -7.32 -32.04 -3.61
C GLU A 118 -6.40 -33.19 -3.15
N GLU A 119 -6.25 -34.23 -3.98
CA GLU A 119 -5.27 -35.28 -3.76
C GLU A 119 -3.88 -34.83 -4.25
N ARG A 120 -2.96 -34.64 -3.31
CA ARG A 120 -1.60 -34.15 -3.56
C ARG A 120 -0.58 -35.32 -3.55
N PRO A 121 0.31 -35.42 -4.55
CA PRO A 121 1.43 -36.35 -4.51
C PRO A 121 2.39 -36.08 -3.34
N GLU A 122 3.00 -37.14 -2.79
CA GLU A 122 3.86 -37.08 -1.59
C GLU A 122 5.10 -36.16 -1.69
N TYR A 123 5.51 -35.78 -2.90
CA TYR A 123 6.68 -34.90 -3.11
C TYR A 123 6.35 -33.40 -3.03
N TYR A 124 5.09 -33.03 -2.86
CA TYR A 124 4.67 -31.64 -2.64
C TYR A 124 4.49 -31.37 -1.15
N ASP A 125 5.13 -30.31 -0.67
CA ASP A 125 4.98 -29.89 0.71
C ASP A 125 3.57 -29.35 1.00
N GLU A 126 3.05 -29.61 2.20
CA GLU A 126 1.71 -29.20 2.65
C GLU A 126 1.51 -27.67 2.71
N TRP A 127 2.60 -26.90 2.85
CA TRP A 127 2.55 -25.43 2.87
C TRP A 127 2.38 -24.80 1.49
N LEU A 128 2.55 -25.58 0.41
CA LEU A 128 2.34 -25.08 -0.95
C LEU A 128 0.86 -24.83 -1.21
N PRO A 129 0.49 -23.74 -1.91
CA PRO A 129 -0.89 -23.46 -2.29
C PRO A 129 -1.55 -24.62 -3.05
N SER A 130 -2.89 -24.67 -3.03
CA SER A 130 -3.64 -25.69 -3.78
C SER A 130 -3.31 -25.66 -5.28
N LEU A 131 -3.13 -26.85 -5.87
CA LEU A 131 -2.85 -27.09 -7.29
C LEU A 131 -4.11 -26.87 -8.15
N ASN A 132 -5.29 -26.82 -7.53
CA ASN A 132 -6.53 -26.56 -8.23
C ASN A 132 -6.60 -25.10 -8.70
N TYR A 133 -6.10 -24.83 -9.90
CA TYR A 133 -6.05 -23.51 -10.50
C TYR A 133 -7.39 -23.04 -11.10
N THR A 134 -8.40 -23.93 -11.20
CA THR A 134 -9.71 -23.63 -11.81
C THR A 134 -10.44 -22.47 -11.12
N LYS A 135 -10.26 -22.32 -9.81
CA LYS A 135 -10.78 -21.19 -9.03
C LYS A 135 -10.29 -19.81 -9.48
N TYR A 136 -9.16 -19.74 -10.20
CA TYR A 136 -8.60 -18.48 -10.71
C TYR A 136 -9.01 -18.18 -12.15
N ILE A 137 -9.61 -19.14 -12.87
CA ILE A 137 -10.04 -18.98 -14.28
C ILE A 137 -11.50 -18.51 -14.36
N GLU A 138 -12.34 -18.95 -13.44
CA GLU A 138 -13.77 -18.61 -13.42
C GLU A 138 -14.03 -17.14 -13.06
N SER A 139 -13.10 -16.49 -12.35
CA SER A 139 -13.22 -15.08 -11.95
C SER A 139 -13.13 -14.11 -13.13
N ASP A 140 -12.33 -14.41 -14.16
CA ASP A 140 -12.18 -13.54 -15.35
C ASP A 140 -13.29 -13.77 -16.38
N SER A 141 -13.89 -14.97 -16.39
CA SER A 141 -14.89 -15.37 -17.38
C SER A 141 -16.29 -14.80 -17.12
N ASN A 142 -16.61 -14.49 -15.86
CA ASN A 142 -17.98 -14.16 -15.44
C ASN A 142 -18.33 -12.66 -15.57
N GLU A 143 -17.34 -11.78 -15.77
CA GLU A 143 -17.59 -10.35 -16.04
C GLU A 143 -17.99 -10.09 -17.51
N GLN A 144 -17.50 -10.89 -18.46
CA GLN A 144 -17.82 -10.74 -19.88
C GLN A 144 -19.20 -11.31 -20.26
N ALA A 145 -19.72 -12.27 -19.50
CA ALA A 145 -21.02 -12.91 -19.79
C ALA A 145 -22.23 -12.07 -19.36
N LYS A 146 -22.07 -11.10 -18.44
CA LYS A 146 -23.19 -10.33 -17.88
C LYS A 146 -23.63 -9.15 -18.75
N SER A 147 -22.85 -8.76 -19.77
CA SER A 147 -23.18 -7.66 -20.68
C SER A 147 -23.95 -8.09 -21.95
N MET A 148 -24.19 -9.38 -22.17
CA MET A 148 -24.81 -9.88 -23.42
C MET A 148 -26.21 -10.48 -23.24
N ILE A 149 -26.70 -10.68 -22.02
CA ILE A 149 -28.04 -11.25 -21.76
C ILE A 149 -28.99 -10.13 -21.30
N SER A 150 -29.36 -9.22 -22.21
CA SER A 150 -30.48 -8.29 -21.97
C SER A 150 -31.28 -7.94 -23.22
N ALA A 151 -31.28 -8.80 -24.24
CA ALA A 151 -32.17 -8.66 -25.37
C ALA A 151 -32.75 -10.03 -25.72
N ASP A 152 -34.08 -10.03 -25.87
CA ASP A 152 -34.88 -11.05 -26.54
C ASP A 152 -35.19 -12.34 -25.77
N GLU A 153 -36.34 -12.33 -25.07
CA GLU A 153 -37.64 -12.83 -25.58
C GLU A 153 -38.56 -13.42 -24.49
N ASN A 154 -39.83 -13.09 -24.64
CA ASN A 154 -40.97 -13.34 -23.74
C ASN A 154 -41.43 -14.82 -23.70
N PRO A 155 -42.27 -15.21 -22.71
CA PRO A 155 -42.46 -16.61 -22.31
C PRO A 155 -43.55 -17.32 -23.10
N VAL A 156 -43.30 -18.59 -23.47
CA VAL A 156 -44.36 -19.51 -23.94
C VAL A 156 -44.72 -20.45 -22.80
N ILE A 157 -45.95 -20.32 -22.34
CA ILE A 157 -46.63 -21.17 -21.36
C ILE A 157 -47.05 -22.48 -22.02
N SER A 158 -46.76 -23.62 -21.38
CA SER A 158 -47.47 -24.88 -21.65
C SER A 158 -47.69 -25.66 -20.35
N ASN A 159 -48.95 -25.63 -19.90
CA ASN A 159 -49.48 -26.47 -18.84
C ASN A 159 -49.89 -27.84 -19.41
N SER A 160 -49.55 -28.92 -18.72
CA SER A 160 -50.30 -30.18 -18.76
C SER A 160 -50.05 -31.04 -17.51
N GLU A 161 -50.95 -30.86 -16.55
CA GLU A 161 -51.64 -31.84 -15.69
C GLU A 161 -50.99 -33.22 -15.43
N LYS A 162 -50.90 -33.58 -14.13
CA LYS A 162 -51.72 -34.66 -13.54
C LYS A 162 -51.68 -34.64 -12.00
N ASN A 163 -52.88 -34.45 -11.44
CA ASN A 163 -53.27 -34.69 -10.04
C ASN A 163 -53.06 -36.15 -9.61
N VAL A 164 -52.81 -36.39 -8.32
CA VAL A 164 -53.67 -37.17 -7.39
C VAL A 164 -53.01 -37.22 -5.99
N GLN A 165 -53.68 -36.59 -5.02
CA GLN A 165 -53.87 -36.93 -3.58
C GLN A 165 -52.61 -37.13 -2.68
N GLN A 166 -52.53 -36.64 -1.44
CA GLN A 166 -53.53 -36.64 -0.37
C GLN A 166 -53.02 -35.84 0.86
N GLN A 167 -53.96 -35.25 1.61
CA GLN A 167 -53.97 -35.09 3.09
C GLN A 167 -53.01 -34.10 3.79
N ASN A 168 -53.56 -32.99 4.31
CA ASN A 168 -53.99 -32.87 5.72
C ASN A 168 -54.30 -31.41 6.11
N GLY A 169 -55.39 -31.20 6.86
CA GLY A 169 -55.66 -29.99 7.65
C GLY A 169 -56.79 -29.12 7.13
#